data_AF-A0A1F4ZWK6-F1
#
_entry.id   AF-A0A1F4ZWK6-F1
#
_cell.length_a   1.000
_cell.length_b   1.000
_cell.length_c   1.000
_cell.angle_alpha   90.00
_cell.angle_beta   90.00
_cell.angle_gamma   90.00
#
_symmetry.space_group_name_H-M   'P 1'
#
loop_
_entity.id
_entity.type
_entity.pdbx_description
1 polymer ?
#
loop_
_entity_poly.entity_id
_entity_poly.type
_entity_poly.pdbx_seq_one_letter_code
_entity_poly.pdbx_strand_id
1 'polypeptide(L)'
;MLYNEFVKYPQYQFIKTEWFKALVMFVTAIVLVFVVFNPFAPKTSFFGFPAPTPTLIPEPSPIGGYPKETDQFLVKLENAIGSEWEIGQYDISPKGDTVAFSAFKNPSTLSLFIYSIKTNSARSIITNSSSRLRSQESNLDNHQVKFSPGGEYWFFNQTIYDSTQLYVLSSDGKVLYIGKDDLGHPTWLNRYQLLFIASSTGEKAAILDLYNNQVTKSDIPSNLMHLSLSPGLAHLAALERNPGGKPTQCGQSNLVVYDFVTSTLLKKIPDVNPENVKWVGASDLSYQTIISCPSTYSATTVVSF
;
A
#
# COMPACT_ATOMS: atom_id res chain seq x y z
N MET A 1 -8.98 -14.07 30.59
CA MET A 1 -8.47 -14.85 31.75
C MET A 1 -9.36 -16.04 32.17
N LEU A 2 -10.39 -16.42 31.39
CA LEU A 2 -11.34 -17.52 31.73
C LEU A 2 -11.08 -18.86 31.02
N TYR A 3 -10.10 -18.93 30.12
CA TYR A 3 -9.86 -20.15 29.32
C TYR A 3 -9.00 -21.20 30.05
N ASN A 4 -8.20 -20.78 31.04
CA ASN A 4 -7.23 -21.66 31.71
C ASN A 4 -7.79 -22.50 32.87
N GLU A 5 -9.03 -22.30 33.31
CA GLU A 5 -9.62 -23.14 34.38
C GLU A 5 -10.31 -24.41 33.85
N PHE A 6 -10.68 -24.47 32.57
CA PHE A 6 -11.39 -25.63 32.02
C PHE A 6 -10.51 -26.85 31.74
N VAL A 7 -9.18 -26.71 31.78
CA VAL A 7 -8.23 -27.81 31.50
C VAL A 7 -8.04 -28.75 32.71
N LYS A 8 -8.52 -28.37 33.91
CA LYS A 8 -8.27 -29.14 35.15
C LYS A 8 -9.24 -30.28 35.45
N TYR A 9 -10.31 -30.47 34.67
CA TYR A 9 -11.34 -31.48 34.98
C TYR A 9 -11.62 -32.45 33.82
N PRO A 10 -10.85 -33.54 33.68
CA PRO A 10 -11.03 -34.51 32.60
C PRO A 10 -12.40 -35.22 32.62
N GLN A 11 -13.09 -35.26 33.76
CA GLN A 11 -14.45 -35.80 33.85
C GLN A 11 -15.55 -35.00 33.11
N TYR A 12 -15.25 -33.78 32.64
CA TYR A 12 -16.19 -32.98 31.83
C TYR A 12 -15.92 -33.04 30.32
N GLN A 13 -14.86 -33.73 29.87
CA GLN A 13 -14.59 -33.89 28.43
C GLN A 13 -15.57 -34.80 27.69
N PHE A 14 -16.46 -35.48 28.42
CA PHE A 14 -17.47 -36.38 27.86
C PHE A 14 -18.87 -35.76 27.71
N ILE A 15 -19.05 -34.46 28.01
CA ILE A 15 -20.27 -33.73 27.68
C ILE A 15 -20.20 -33.28 26.21
N LYS A 16 -20.32 -34.29 25.35
CA LYS A 16 -20.84 -34.31 23.96
C LYS A 16 -20.98 -32.94 23.27
N THR A 17 -20.07 -32.71 22.32
CA THR A 17 -20.14 -31.77 21.19
C THR A 17 -21.52 -31.69 20.52
N GLU A 18 -22.29 -32.77 20.51
CA GLU A 18 -23.62 -32.80 19.89
C GLU A 18 -24.69 -32.01 20.66
N TRP A 19 -24.62 -31.96 22.00
CA TRP A 19 -25.55 -31.12 22.78
C TRP A 19 -25.25 -29.63 22.59
N PHE A 20 -23.97 -29.27 22.51
CA PHE A 20 -23.57 -27.90 22.24
C PHE A 20 -23.97 -27.46 20.82
N LYS A 21 -23.77 -28.32 19.81
CA LYS A 21 -24.27 -28.07 18.44
C LYS A 21 -25.79 -27.92 18.41
N ALA A 22 -26.53 -28.79 19.09
CA ALA A 22 -27.99 -28.71 19.18
C ALA A 22 -28.44 -27.40 19.85
N LEU A 23 -27.75 -26.97 20.91
CA LEU A 23 -28.03 -25.70 21.59
C LEU A 23 -27.76 -24.49 20.68
N VAL A 24 -26.63 -24.47 19.96
CA VAL A 24 -26.30 -23.39 19.01
C VAL A 24 -27.34 -23.33 17.88
N MET A 25 -27.72 -24.48 17.31
CA MET A 25 -28.77 -24.53 16.29
C MET A 25 -30.12 -24.04 16.82
N PHE A 26 -30.49 -24.42 18.05
CA PHE A 26 -31.74 -24.00 18.68
C PHE A 26 -31.78 -22.48 18.94
N VAL A 27 -30.69 -21.91 19.49
CA VAL A 27 -30.59 -20.46 19.72
C VAL A 27 -30.64 -19.70 18.39
N THR A 28 -29.95 -20.19 17.36
CA THR A 28 -29.97 -19.57 16.03
C THR A 28 -31.38 -19.58 15.42
N ALA A 29 -32.12 -20.69 15.55
CA ALA A 29 -33.50 -20.77 15.08
C ALA A 29 -34.43 -19.80 15.82
N ILE A 30 -34.28 -19.64 17.14
CA ILE A 30 -35.07 -18.68 17.92
C ILE A 30 -34.78 -17.25 17.46
N VAL A 31 -33.50 -16.88 17.27
CA VAL A 31 -33.13 -15.55 16.78
C VAL A 31 -33.73 -15.28 15.40
N LEU A 32 -33.69 -16.25 14.49
CA LEU A 32 -34.29 -16.13 13.15
C LEU A 32 -35.82 -15.95 13.22
N VAL A 33 -36.51 -16.71 14.08
CA VAL A 33 -37.95 -16.56 14.28
C VAL A 33 -38.27 -15.18 14.86
N PHE A 34 -37.49 -14.69 15.82
CA PHE A 34 -37.67 -13.34 16.35
C PHE A 34 -37.38 -12.26 15.29
N VAL A 35 -36.33 -12.39 14.47
CA VAL A 35 -36.04 -11.39 13.42
C VAL A 35 -37.12 -11.37 12.34
N VAL A 36 -37.64 -12.53 11.94
CA VAL A 36 -38.64 -12.63 10.86
C VAL A 36 -40.05 -12.30 11.34
N PHE A 37 -40.42 -12.68 12.57
CA PHE A 37 -41.79 -12.60 13.06
C PHE A 37 -42.01 -11.60 14.20
N ASN A 38 -41.01 -10.82 14.62
CA ASN A 38 -41.21 -9.81 15.67
C ASN A 38 -42.23 -8.74 15.21
N PRO A 39 -43.46 -8.74 15.74
CA PRO A 39 -44.51 -7.80 15.34
C PRO A 39 -44.23 -6.38 15.85
N PHE A 40 -43.19 -6.21 16.68
CA PHE A 40 -42.71 -4.93 17.20
C PHE A 40 -41.46 -4.41 16.46
N ALA A 41 -40.96 -5.12 15.45
CA ALA A 41 -39.95 -4.55 14.56
C ALA A 41 -40.61 -3.42 13.74
N PRO A 42 -40.12 -2.18 13.82
CA PRO A 42 -40.70 -1.08 13.04
C PRO A 42 -40.63 -1.44 11.56
N LYS A 43 -41.78 -1.42 10.89
CA LYS A 43 -41.86 -1.54 9.43
C LYS A 43 -41.16 -0.32 8.83
N THR A 44 -39.85 -0.41 8.64
CA THR A 44 -39.12 0.58 7.84
C THR A 44 -39.49 0.32 6.38
N SER A 45 -40.44 1.12 5.90
CA SER A 45 -40.74 1.27 4.50
C SER A 45 -39.46 1.67 3.77
N PHE A 46 -38.90 0.72 3.02
CA PHE A 46 -37.82 0.92 2.07
C PHE A 46 -38.35 1.66 0.83
N PHE A 47 -38.76 2.92 0.97
CA PHE A 47 -39.01 3.81 -0.17
C PHE A 47 -38.71 5.26 0.23
N GLY A 48 -37.72 5.85 -0.43
CA GLY A 48 -37.60 7.30 -0.60
C GLY A 48 -36.85 8.06 0.48
N PHE A 49 -35.58 7.72 0.75
CA PHE A 49 -34.66 8.77 1.17
C PHE A 49 -34.17 9.50 -0.08
N PRO A 50 -34.29 10.83 -0.18
CA PRO A 50 -33.55 11.57 -1.20
C PRO A 50 -32.07 11.25 -1.00
N ALA A 51 -31.36 10.94 -2.09
CA ALA A 51 -29.91 10.76 -2.06
C ALA A 51 -29.31 11.97 -1.31
N PRO A 52 -28.42 11.76 -0.33
CA PRO A 52 -27.77 12.88 0.33
C PRO A 52 -27.11 13.72 -0.76
N THR A 53 -27.51 15.00 -0.83
CA THR A 53 -26.85 15.97 -1.69
C THR A 53 -25.36 15.87 -1.38
N PRO A 54 -24.50 15.56 -2.37
CA PRO A 54 -23.08 15.39 -2.12
C PRO A 54 -22.60 16.68 -1.46
N THR A 55 -22.18 16.56 -0.21
CA THR A 55 -21.49 17.67 0.45
C THR A 55 -20.21 17.84 -0.36
N LEU A 56 -20.07 18.99 -1.02
CA LEU A 56 -18.84 19.35 -1.70
C LEU A 56 -17.74 19.31 -0.65
N ILE A 57 -16.99 18.20 -0.63
CA ILE A 57 -15.71 18.14 0.05
C ILE A 57 -14.89 19.23 -0.64
N PRO A 58 -14.36 20.23 0.09
CA PRO A 58 -13.55 21.26 -0.53
C PRO A 58 -12.46 20.58 -1.35
N GLU A 59 -12.37 20.97 -2.62
CA GLU A 59 -11.30 20.48 -3.50
C GLU A 59 -9.97 20.59 -2.74
N PRO A 60 -9.17 19.51 -2.66
CA PRO A 60 -7.82 19.66 -2.13
C PRO A 60 -7.13 20.74 -2.96
N SER A 61 -6.65 21.78 -2.29
CA SER A 61 -5.89 22.86 -2.91
C SER A 61 -4.84 22.29 -3.86
N PRO A 62 -4.61 22.90 -5.04
CA PRO A 62 -3.71 22.36 -6.04
C PRO A 62 -2.26 22.44 -5.54
N ILE A 63 -1.73 21.36 -4.97
CA ILE A 63 -0.30 21.22 -4.63
C ILE A 63 0.40 20.61 -5.85
N GLY A 64 0.52 21.40 -6.92
CA GLY A 64 1.18 21.02 -8.18
C GLY A 64 2.46 21.81 -8.48
N GLY A 65 2.94 22.56 -7.51
CA GLY A 65 4.26 23.18 -7.50
C GLY A 65 4.64 23.31 -6.05
N TYR A 66 5.77 22.72 -5.64
CA TYR A 66 6.22 22.81 -4.26
C TYR A 66 6.32 24.30 -3.87
N PRO A 67 5.49 24.79 -2.93
CA PRO A 67 5.57 26.18 -2.49
C PRO A 67 6.94 26.39 -1.84
N LYS A 68 7.51 27.60 -1.91
CA LYS A 68 8.78 27.99 -1.25
C LYS A 68 8.89 27.61 0.25
N GLU A 69 7.81 27.17 0.88
CA GLU A 69 7.78 26.58 2.22
C GLU A 69 8.44 25.20 2.31
N THR A 70 8.52 24.42 1.21
CA THR A 70 9.28 23.15 1.20
C THR A 70 10.75 23.36 1.46
N ASP A 71 11.33 24.46 0.99
CA ASP A 71 12.75 24.74 1.19
C ASP A 71 13.05 24.91 2.69
N GLN A 72 12.16 25.56 3.44
CA GLN A 72 12.31 25.72 4.88
C GLN A 72 12.12 24.39 5.64
N PHE A 73 11.24 23.52 5.15
CA PHE A 73 11.02 22.21 5.77
C PHE A 73 12.18 21.25 5.51
N LEU A 74 12.69 21.20 4.27
CA LEU A 74 13.87 20.41 3.92
C LEU A 74 15.11 20.87 4.71
N VAL A 75 15.32 22.18 4.83
CA VAL A 75 16.38 22.73 5.69
C VAL A 75 16.21 22.30 7.15
N LYS A 76 14.98 22.19 7.67
CA LYS A 76 14.75 21.64 9.03
C LYS A 76 15.13 20.17 9.12
N LEU A 77 14.80 19.36 8.13
CA LEU A 77 15.18 17.94 8.10
C LEU A 77 16.70 17.77 8.02
N GLU A 78 17.36 18.50 7.12
CA GLU A 78 18.82 18.51 6.96
C GLU A 78 19.53 18.94 8.25
N ASN A 79 19.07 20.01 8.89
CA ASN A 79 19.60 20.45 10.19
C ASN A 79 19.41 19.39 11.29
N ALA A 80 18.34 18.59 11.22
CA ALA A 80 18.06 17.56 12.22
C ALA A 80 18.95 16.31 12.08
N ILE A 81 19.48 16.02 10.88
CA ILE A 81 20.31 14.84 10.61
C ILE A 81 21.79 15.17 10.36
N GLY A 82 22.12 16.43 10.10
CA GLY A 82 23.45 16.90 9.73
C GLY A 82 23.57 17.20 8.23
N SER A 83 24.35 18.24 7.90
CA SER A 83 24.52 18.73 6.52
C SER A 83 25.26 17.77 5.59
N GLU A 84 25.82 16.68 6.11
CA GLU A 84 26.46 15.65 5.30
C GLU A 84 25.48 14.63 4.70
N TRP A 85 24.19 14.77 5.02
CA TRP A 85 23.13 13.93 4.49
C TRP A 85 22.33 14.67 3.43
N GLU A 86 22.06 13.99 2.33
CA GLU A 86 21.14 14.43 1.28
C GLU A 86 19.79 13.73 1.47
N ILE A 87 18.70 14.50 1.60
CA ILE A 87 17.35 13.96 1.75
C ILE A 87 16.91 13.32 0.43
N GLY A 88 16.49 12.05 0.49
CA GLY A 88 15.88 11.32 -0.62
C GLY A 88 14.37 11.53 -0.64
N GLN A 89 13.61 10.44 -0.71
CA GLN A 89 12.16 10.50 -0.60
C GLN A 89 11.73 10.61 0.86
N TYR A 90 10.61 11.29 1.08
CA TYR A 90 9.96 11.45 2.38
C TYR A 90 8.45 11.36 2.23
N ASP A 91 7.79 11.05 3.34
CA ASP A 91 6.34 11.17 3.47
C ASP A 91 5.98 11.68 4.87
N ILE A 92 4.86 12.38 4.96
CA ILE A 92 4.35 12.95 6.21
C ILE A 92 3.18 12.09 6.65
N SER A 93 3.21 11.64 7.92
CA SER A 93 2.11 10.86 8.47
C SER A 93 0.77 11.60 8.29
N PRO A 94 -0.36 10.90 8.08
CA PRO A 94 -1.68 11.52 8.02
C PRO A 94 -2.06 12.37 9.24
N LYS A 95 -1.39 12.14 10.37
CA LYS A 95 -1.56 12.92 11.62
C LYS A 95 -0.78 14.23 11.62
N GLY A 96 0.13 14.43 10.67
CA GLY A 96 0.98 15.61 10.56
C GLY A 96 1.99 15.78 11.70
N ASP A 97 2.28 14.71 12.46
CA ASP A 97 3.17 14.76 13.63
C ASP A 97 4.54 14.13 13.39
N THR A 98 4.63 13.27 12.37
CA THR A 98 5.81 12.46 12.06
C THR A 98 6.11 12.51 10.56
N VAL A 99 7.40 12.54 10.22
CA VAL A 99 7.90 12.39 8.86
C VAL A 99 8.82 11.18 8.81
N ALA A 100 8.57 10.28 7.87
CA ALA A 100 9.47 9.19 7.54
C ALA A 100 10.21 9.58 6.26
N PHE A 101 11.51 9.33 6.21
CA PHE A 101 12.29 9.68 5.04
C PHE A 101 13.55 8.84 4.91
N SER A 102 14.06 8.83 3.69
CA SER A 102 15.36 8.27 3.33
C SER A 102 16.37 9.41 3.20
N ALA A 103 17.61 9.18 3.58
CA ALA A 103 18.70 10.13 3.32
C ALA A 103 20.01 9.41 3.04
N PHE A 104 20.87 10.05 2.25
CA PHE A 104 22.14 9.50 1.80
C PHE A 104 23.32 10.27 2.42
N LYS A 105 24.25 9.56 3.05
CA LYS A 105 25.52 10.11 3.53
C LYS A 105 26.62 9.60 2.65
N ASN A 106 27.06 10.43 1.71
CA ASN A 106 27.89 10.02 0.59
C ASN A 106 27.17 8.98 -0.30
N PRO A 107 27.69 8.74 -1.52
CA PRO A 107 27.19 7.71 -2.42
C PRO A 107 27.07 6.27 -1.89
N SER A 108 27.59 6.00 -0.70
CA SER A 108 27.75 4.65 -0.17
C SER A 108 26.98 4.39 1.11
N THR A 109 26.21 5.35 1.63
CA THR A 109 25.37 5.10 2.81
C THR A 109 23.98 5.65 2.60
N LEU A 110 22.98 4.78 2.75
CA LEU A 110 21.58 5.15 2.86
C LEU A 110 21.13 4.92 4.30
N SER A 111 20.31 5.81 4.82
CA SER A 111 19.61 5.58 6.09
C SER A 111 18.15 5.97 6.01
N LEU A 112 17.35 5.27 6.80
CA LEU A 112 15.96 5.61 7.05
C LEU A 112 15.84 6.33 8.37
N PHE A 113 15.07 7.41 8.35
CA PHE A 113 14.87 8.28 9.48
C PHE A 113 13.38 8.43 9.79
N ILE A 114 13.11 8.66 11.07
CA ILE A 114 11.86 9.26 11.51
C ILE A 114 12.20 10.61 12.15
N TYR A 115 11.50 11.65 11.72
CA TYR A 115 11.52 12.97 12.30
C TYR A 115 10.18 13.26 12.98
N SER A 116 10.26 13.67 14.24
CA SER A 116 9.10 14.13 15.01
C SER A 116 8.98 15.64 14.87
N ILE A 117 7.86 16.10 14.30
CA ILE A 117 7.57 17.52 14.09
C ILE A 117 7.43 18.23 15.45
N LYS A 118 6.83 17.55 16.44
CA LYS A 118 6.62 18.10 17.78
C LYS A 118 7.92 18.37 18.54
N THR A 119 8.87 17.44 18.45
CA THR A 119 10.15 17.53 19.19
C THR A 119 11.27 18.11 18.36
N ASN A 120 11.03 18.38 17.06
CA ASN A 120 12.02 18.86 16.10
C ASN A 120 13.30 18.00 16.12
N SER A 121 13.13 16.68 16.12
CA SER A 121 14.24 15.73 16.27
C SER A 121 14.09 14.57 15.30
N ALA A 122 15.17 14.23 14.61
CA ALA A 122 15.29 13.04 13.78
C ALA A 122 16.06 11.93 14.50
N ARG A 123 15.76 10.68 14.16
CA ARG A 123 16.61 9.53 14.51
C ARG A 123 16.69 8.55 13.35
N SER A 124 17.87 7.97 13.16
CA SER A 124 18.07 6.86 12.23
C SER A 124 17.44 5.59 12.79
N ILE A 125 16.94 4.74 11.90
CA ILE A 125 16.26 3.49 12.19
C ILE A 125 17.03 2.33 11.58
N ILE A 126 17.33 2.44 10.29
CA ILE A 126 18.10 1.48 9.51
C ILE A 126 19.18 2.27 8.78
N THR A 127 20.42 1.82 8.87
CA THR A 127 21.54 2.37 8.12
C THR A 127 22.21 1.26 7.32
N ASN A 128 22.18 1.41 6.00
CA ASN A 128 22.78 0.50 5.04
C ASN A 128 23.98 1.20 4.39
N SER A 129 25.18 0.68 4.61
CA SER A 129 26.39 1.14 3.93
C SER A 129 26.84 0.11 2.90
N SER A 130 26.92 0.52 1.63
CA SER A 130 27.45 -0.29 0.55
C SER A 130 28.09 0.60 -0.52
N SER A 131 29.26 0.21 -1.01
CA SER A 131 29.97 0.92 -2.09
C SER A 131 29.21 0.96 -3.42
N ARG A 132 28.10 0.22 -3.56
CA ARG A 132 27.31 0.11 -4.79
C ARG A 132 25.96 0.82 -4.75
N LEU A 133 25.63 1.58 -3.70
CA LEU A 133 24.37 2.33 -3.65
C LEU A 133 24.30 3.41 -4.74
N ARG A 134 25.43 4.01 -5.13
CA ARG A 134 25.47 5.11 -6.10
C ARG A 134 25.18 4.76 -7.56
N SER A 135 25.47 3.54 -8.01
CA SER A 135 25.23 3.22 -9.44
C SER A 135 23.75 3.17 -9.79
N GLN A 136 22.85 3.40 -8.82
CA GLN A 136 21.41 3.53 -8.98
C GLN A 136 20.88 4.95 -8.75
N GLU A 137 21.74 5.99 -8.67
CA GLU A 137 21.29 7.40 -8.64
C GLU A 137 20.39 7.77 -9.84
N SER A 138 20.44 7.01 -10.95
CA SER A 138 19.53 7.19 -12.09
C SER A 138 18.13 6.58 -11.89
N ASN A 139 17.87 5.85 -10.80
CA ASN A 139 16.60 5.17 -10.51
C ASN A 139 16.01 5.61 -9.15
N LEU A 140 16.09 6.91 -8.83
CA LEU A 140 15.41 7.53 -7.68
C LEU A 140 13.89 7.22 -7.63
N ASP A 141 13.32 6.76 -8.74
CA ASP A 141 11.93 6.31 -8.89
C ASP A 141 11.57 5.05 -8.09
N ASN A 142 12.56 4.30 -7.58
CA ASN A 142 12.32 3.09 -6.76
C ASN A 142 12.43 3.33 -5.24
N HIS A 143 12.67 4.58 -4.84
CA HIS A 143 12.71 5.18 -3.49
C HIS A 143 11.45 5.28 -2.63
N GLN A 144 10.40 4.48 -2.74
CA GLN A 144 9.11 4.87 -2.15
C GLN A 144 9.09 4.80 -0.62
N VAL A 145 8.93 5.96 0.02
CA VAL A 145 8.51 6.07 1.43
C VAL A 145 7.03 6.43 1.44
N LYS A 146 6.18 5.63 2.10
CA LYS A 146 4.75 5.97 2.23
C LYS A 146 4.13 5.47 3.51
N PHE A 147 3.43 6.36 4.21
CA PHE A 147 2.59 6.04 5.35
C PHE A 147 1.31 5.33 4.93
N SER A 148 0.88 4.40 5.78
CA SER A 148 -0.46 3.85 5.77
C SER A 148 -1.49 4.97 5.99
N PRO A 149 -2.73 4.84 5.49
CA PRO A 149 -3.77 5.85 5.65
C PRO A 149 -4.09 6.25 7.10
N GLY A 150 -3.82 5.39 8.09
CA GLY A 150 -3.98 5.73 9.52
C GLY A 150 -2.71 6.27 10.18
N GLY A 151 -1.57 6.22 9.48
CA GLY A 151 -0.28 6.69 9.95
C GLY A 151 0.39 5.78 10.99
N GLU A 152 -0.16 4.60 11.29
CA GLU A 152 0.46 3.67 12.25
C GLU A 152 1.64 2.90 11.67
N TYR A 153 1.70 2.80 10.34
CA TYR A 153 2.74 2.09 9.61
C TYR A 153 3.21 2.92 8.43
N TRP A 154 4.39 2.59 7.93
CA TRP A 154 4.92 3.09 6.68
C TRP A 154 5.83 2.02 6.08
N PHE A 155 6.02 2.07 4.78
CA PHE A 155 6.96 1.21 4.10
C PHE A 155 8.10 2.00 3.47
N PHE A 156 9.18 1.28 3.21
CA PHE A 156 10.27 1.71 2.36
C PHE A 156 10.72 0.57 1.47
N ASN A 157 10.83 0.78 0.17
CA ASN A 157 11.48 -0.18 -0.72
C ASN A 157 12.86 0.32 -1.16
N GLN A 158 13.84 -0.58 -1.14
CA GLN A 158 15.21 -0.29 -1.54
C GLN A 158 15.69 -1.34 -2.51
N THR A 159 16.30 -0.94 -3.62
CA THR A 159 17.07 -1.89 -4.42
C THR A 159 18.52 -1.86 -3.97
N ILE A 160 19.03 -3.01 -3.52
CA ILE A 160 20.45 -3.20 -3.18
C ILE A 160 20.99 -4.30 -4.08
N TYR A 161 21.98 -3.95 -4.92
CA TYR A 161 22.47 -4.82 -5.99
C TYR A 161 21.34 -5.15 -7.00
N ASP A 162 20.96 -6.42 -7.09
CA ASP A 162 19.90 -6.95 -7.96
C ASP A 162 18.67 -7.41 -7.16
N SER A 163 18.61 -7.08 -5.86
CA SER A 163 17.53 -7.46 -4.96
C SER A 163 16.82 -6.21 -4.45
N THR A 164 15.51 -6.14 -4.66
CA THR A 164 14.66 -5.15 -3.99
C THR A 164 14.20 -5.69 -2.65
N GLN A 165 14.41 -4.91 -1.61
CA GLN A 165 13.98 -5.19 -0.24
C GLN A 165 12.82 -4.28 0.13
N LEU A 166 11.78 -4.86 0.69
CA LEU A 166 10.63 -4.14 1.22
C LEU A 166 10.69 -4.13 2.74
N TYR A 167 10.82 -2.95 3.32
CA TYR A 167 10.72 -2.73 4.75
C TYR A 167 9.31 -2.23 5.07
N VAL A 168 8.66 -2.83 6.05
CA VAL A 168 7.45 -2.26 6.66
C VAL A 168 7.71 -2.03 8.13
N LEU A 169 7.48 -0.80 8.57
CA LEU A 169 7.78 -0.32 9.89
C LEU A 169 6.53 0.28 10.52
N SER A 170 6.44 0.22 11.84
CA SER A 170 5.47 1.04 12.59
C SER A 170 5.91 2.51 12.59
N SER A 171 5.00 3.39 13.01
CA SER A 171 5.21 4.83 13.12
C SER A 171 6.35 5.23 14.06
N ASP A 172 6.70 4.35 14.99
CA ASP A 172 7.88 4.46 15.87
C ASP A 172 9.09 3.71 15.31
N GLY A 173 9.12 3.39 14.02
CA GLY A 173 10.28 2.82 13.34
C GLY A 173 10.64 1.40 13.76
N LYS A 174 9.80 0.69 14.51
CA LYS A 174 10.03 -0.73 14.73
C LYS A 174 9.78 -1.47 13.42
N VAL A 175 10.75 -2.26 12.98
CA VAL A 175 10.62 -3.10 11.79
C VAL A 175 9.63 -4.23 12.08
N LEU A 176 8.61 -4.36 11.22
CA LEU A 176 7.56 -5.37 11.31
C LEU A 176 7.74 -6.47 10.26
N TYR A 177 8.19 -6.09 9.07
CA TYR A 177 8.42 -7.00 7.96
C TYR A 177 9.66 -6.57 7.15
N ILE A 178 10.42 -7.56 6.69
CA ILE A 178 11.50 -7.40 5.73
C ILE A 178 11.30 -8.44 4.63
N GLY A 179 10.92 -7.96 3.46
CA GLY A 179 10.80 -8.74 2.23
C GLY A 179 12.09 -8.75 1.43
N LYS A 180 12.40 -9.88 0.79
CA LYS A 180 13.54 -10.03 -0.12
C LYS A 180 13.05 -10.34 -1.52
N ASP A 181 13.66 -9.68 -2.50
CA ASP A 181 13.29 -9.78 -3.92
C ASP A 181 11.84 -9.36 -4.17
N ASP A 182 11.36 -8.34 -3.46
CA ASP A 182 10.01 -7.80 -3.61
C ASP A 182 10.05 -6.65 -4.61
N LEU A 183 9.71 -6.97 -5.87
CA LEU A 183 10.14 -6.28 -7.09
C LEU A 183 9.29 -5.09 -7.55
N GLY A 184 8.30 -4.59 -6.79
CA GLY A 184 7.60 -3.41 -7.30
C GLY A 184 6.56 -2.75 -6.42
N HIS A 185 6.60 -1.41 -6.46
CA HIS A 185 5.57 -0.42 -6.13
C HIS A 185 4.53 -0.89 -5.10
N PRO A 186 4.94 -1.14 -3.85
CA PRO A 186 4.02 -1.45 -2.77
C PRO A 186 2.96 -0.35 -2.65
N THR A 187 1.71 -0.76 -2.37
CA THR A 187 0.60 0.17 -2.20
C THR A 187 -0.30 -0.28 -1.07
N TRP A 188 -0.77 0.67 -0.27
CA TRP A 188 -1.66 0.40 0.85
C TRP A 188 -3.06 0.07 0.32
N LEU A 189 -3.55 -1.11 0.66
CA LEU A 189 -4.96 -1.46 0.48
C LEU A 189 -5.79 -0.75 1.54
N ASN A 190 -5.33 -0.81 2.78
CA ASN A 190 -5.95 -0.10 3.89
C ASN A 190 -4.89 0.17 4.95
N ARG A 191 -5.32 0.61 6.14
CA ARG A 191 -4.41 0.91 7.24
C ARG A 191 -3.57 -0.27 7.73
N TYR A 192 -3.93 -1.52 7.41
CA TYR A 192 -3.27 -2.73 7.90
C TYR A 192 -2.73 -3.65 6.80
N GLN A 193 -3.13 -3.43 5.55
CA GLN A 193 -2.84 -4.34 4.46
C GLN A 193 -2.06 -3.63 3.35
N LEU A 194 -0.96 -4.25 2.96
CA LEU A 194 -0.07 -3.77 1.92
C LEU A 194 -0.07 -4.76 0.75
N LEU A 195 -0.39 -4.28 -0.45
CA LEU A 195 -0.24 -5.02 -1.70
C LEU A 195 1.15 -4.74 -2.28
N PHE A 196 1.87 -5.79 -2.65
CA PHE A 196 3.19 -5.69 -3.28
C PHE A 196 3.42 -6.87 -4.21
N ILE A 197 4.49 -6.83 -5.00
CA ILE A 197 4.86 -7.91 -5.92
C ILE A 197 6.08 -8.62 -5.35
N ALA A 198 5.96 -9.93 -5.10
CA ALA A 198 6.99 -10.71 -4.42
C ALA A 198 7.62 -11.74 -5.37
N SER A 199 8.90 -11.58 -5.72
CA SER A 199 9.63 -12.57 -6.55
C SER A 199 9.70 -13.92 -5.86
N SER A 200 9.91 -13.91 -4.54
CA SER A 200 9.95 -15.12 -3.69
C SER A 200 8.68 -15.99 -3.77
N THR A 201 7.57 -15.45 -4.28
CA THR A 201 6.30 -16.18 -4.46
C THR A 201 6.06 -16.70 -5.88
N GLY A 202 7.08 -16.63 -6.75
CA GLY A 202 6.94 -16.85 -8.19
C GLY A 202 6.49 -15.57 -8.90
N GLU A 203 7.03 -14.42 -8.46
CA GLU A 203 6.68 -13.07 -8.91
C GLU A 203 5.23 -12.65 -8.67
N LYS A 204 4.45 -13.35 -7.83
CA LYS A 204 3.02 -13.05 -7.65
C LYS A 204 2.78 -11.78 -6.85
N ALA A 205 1.63 -11.16 -7.10
CA ALA A 205 1.07 -10.18 -6.18
C ALA A 205 0.82 -10.86 -4.82
N ALA A 206 1.22 -10.18 -3.76
CA ALA A 206 1.14 -10.63 -2.39
C ALA A 206 0.53 -9.54 -1.52
N ILE A 207 -0.24 -9.94 -0.52
CA ILE A 207 -0.83 -9.05 0.47
C ILE A 207 -0.18 -9.37 1.81
N LEU A 208 0.50 -8.39 2.40
CA LEU A 208 0.96 -8.44 3.77
C LEU A 208 -0.13 -7.88 4.67
N ASP A 209 -0.63 -8.71 5.59
CA ASP A 209 -1.52 -8.28 6.66
C ASP A 209 -0.73 -8.04 7.94
N LEU A 210 -0.69 -6.79 8.38
CA LEU A 210 0.10 -6.36 9.53
C LEU A 210 -0.52 -6.74 10.88
N TYR A 211 -1.80 -7.11 10.92
CA TYR A 211 -2.44 -7.50 12.18
C TYR A 211 -1.93 -8.84 12.67
N ASN A 212 -1.71 -9.78 11.75
CA ASN A 212 -1.24 -11.14 12.04
C ASN A 212 0.17 -11.42 11.49
N ASN A 213 0.80 -10.44 10.82
CA ASN A 213 2.09 -10.58 10.15
C ASN A 213 2.13 -11.75 9.15
N GLN A 214 1.05 -11.93 8.39
CA GLN A 214 0.93 -12.98 7.38
C GLN A 214 0.98 -12.40 5.97
N VAL A 215 1.72 -13.10 5.11
CA VAL A 215 1.73 -12.83 3.67
C VAL A 215 0.81 -13.83 2.98
N THR A 216 -0.25 -13.33 2.35
CA THR A 216 -1.17 -14.12 1.55
C THR A 216 -0.90 -13.89 0.08
N LYS A 217 -0.78 -14.97 -0.70
CA LYS A 217 -0.66 -14.87 -2.16
C LYS A 217 -2.00 -14.43 -2.75
N SER A 218 -1.96 -13.47 -3.66
CA SER A 218 -3.12 -13.13 -4.47
C SER A 218 -3.18 -14.02 -5.72
N ASP A 219 -4.39 -14.23 -6.24
CA ASP A 219 -4.61 -14.84 -7.55
C ASP A 219 -4.32 -13.86 -8.71
N ILE A 220 -4.07 -12.59 -8.38
CA ILE A 220 -3.62 -11.58 -9.34
C ILE A 220 -2.29 -12.03 -9.98
N PRO A 221 -2.16 -11.94 -11.32
CA PRO A 221 -0.96 -12.40 -12.04
C PRO A 221 0.34 -11.75 -11.58
N SER A 222 1.44 -12.47 -11.78
CA SER A 222 2.79 -12.10 -11.33
C SER A 222 3.50 -11.10 -12.24
N ASN A 223 3.10 -11.02 -13.49
CA ASN A 223 3.73 -10.16 -14.49
C ASN A 223 3.26 -8.69 -14.42
N LEU A 224 2.61 -8.28 -13.33
CA LEU A 224 2.14 -6.91 -13.16
C LEU A 224 3.25 -5.98 -12.67
N MET A 225 3.07 -4.68 -12.88
CA MET A 225 3.93 -3.57 -12.45
C MET A 225 3.06 -2.33 -12.27
N HIS A 226 3.59 -1.30 -11.60
CA HIS A 226 2.92 0.00 -11.45
C HIS A 226 1.46 -0.13 -11.01
N LEU A 227 1.26 -0.67 -9.81
CA LEU A 227 -0.06 -0.97 -9.26
C LEU A 227 -0.77 0.33 -8.85
N SER A 228 -2.04 0.47 -9.23
CA SER A 228 -2.91 1.56 -8.80
C SER A 228 -4.29 1.02 -8.43
N LEU A 229 -4.78 1.40 -7.26
CA LEU A 229 -6.05 0.94 -6.73
C LEU A 229 -7.10 2.03 -6.87
N SER A 230 -8.31 1.65 -7.25
CA SER A 230 -9.44 2.58 -7.24
C SER A 230 -9.83 2.95 -5.80
N PRO A 231 -10.48 4.11 -5.60
CA PRO A 231 -11.15 4.39 -4.34
C PRO A 231 -12.06 3.22 -3.93
N GLY A 232 -12.05 2.87 -2.64
CA GLY A 232 -12.84 1.76 -2.12
C GLY A 232 -12.32 0.36 -2.47
N LEU A 233 -11.15 0.24 -3.11
CA LEU A 233 -10.47 -1.04 -3.43
C LEU A 233 -11.29 -2.00 -4.30
N ALA A 234 -12.22 -1.47 -5.10
CA ALA A 234 -13.02 -2.29 -6.01
C ALA A 234 -12.18 -2.79 -7.19
N HIS A 235 -11.26 -1.95 -7.69
CA HIS A 235 -10.49 -2.24 -8.89
C HIS A 235 -8.99 -2.04 -8.66
N LEU A 236 -8.21 -2.87 -9.34
CA LEU A 236 -6.76 -2.73 -9.48
C LEU A 236 -6.43 -2.50 -10.94
N ALA A 237 -5.82 -1.37 -11.26
CA ALA A 237 -5.17 -1.20 -12.55
C ALA A 237 -3.66 -1.37 -12.42
N ALA A 238 -3.06 -1.98 -13.44
CA ALA A 238 -1.64 -2.30 -13.47
C ALA A 238 -1.11 -2.35 -14.91
N LEU A 239 0.21 -2.29 -15.04
CA LEU A 239 0.91 -2.62 -16.27
C LEU A 239 1.36 -4.07 -16.25
N GLU A 240 0.85 -4.87 -17.16
CA GLU A 240 1.19 -6.26 -17.36
C GLU A 240 2.35 -6.39 -18.37
N ARG A 241 3.45 -7.02 -17.99
CA ARG A 241 4.54 -7.38 -18.92
C ARG A 241 4.09 -8.47 -19.87
N ASN A 242 4.34 -8.27 -21.16
CA ASN A 242 4.16 -9.31 -22.16
C ASN A 242 5.14 -10.48 -21.95
N PRO A 243 4.67 -11.75 -22.00
CA PRO A 243 5.55 -12.91 -21.90
C PRO A 243 6.62 -12.89 -23.01
N GLY A 244 7.90 -12.97 -22.63
CA GLY A 244 9.03 -13.05 -23.57
C GLY A 244 9.57 -11.71 -24.09
N GLY A 245 9.03 -10.57 -23.66
CA GLY A 245 9.62 -9.25 -23.97
C GLY A 245 10.93 -9.03 -23.21
N LYS A 246 12.02 -8.69 -23.91
CA LYS A 246 13.26 -8.25 -23.25
C LYS A 246 13.01 -6.91 -22.52
N PRO A 247 13.60 -6.66 -21.34
CA PRO A 247 13.39 -5.42 -20.56
C PRO A 247 13.92 -4.13 -21.22
N THR A 248 14.34 -4.15 -22.48
CA THR A 248 15.08 -3.05 -23.10
C THR A 248 14.15 -2.19 -23.93
N GLN A 249 13.78 -1.03 -23.36
CA GLN A 249 13.36 0.22 -24.01
C GLN A 249 12.07 0.16 -24.87
N CYS A 250 11.02 0.86 -24.41
CA CYS A 250 9.71 1.05 -25.07
C CYS A 250 9.01 -0.28 -25.51
N GLY A 251 8.98 -1.28 -24.62
CA GLY A 251 8.39 -2.60 -24.86
C GLY A 251 6.92 -2.71 -24.41
N GLN A 252 6.07 -3.10 -25.36
CA GLN A 252 4.63 -3.39 -25.24
C GLN A 252 4.24 -4.00 -23.88
N SER A 253 3.66 -3.18 -23.00
CA SER A 253 2.96 -3.66 -21.80
C SER A 253 1.47 -3.61 -22.06
N ASN A 254 0.68 -4.44 -21.39
CA ASN A 254 -0.77 -4.28 -21.41
C ASN A 254 -1.18 -3.48 -20.19
N LEU A 255 -2.00 -2.45 -20.37
CA LEU A 255 -2.72 -1.87 -19.25
C LEU A 255 -3.90 -2.77 -18.94
N VAL A 256 -3.93 -3.32 -17.73
CA VAL A 256 -4.96 -4.26 -17.27
C VAL A 256 -5.70 -3.66 -16.09
N VAL A 257 -6.99 -3.97 -16.00
CA VAL A 257 -7.86 -3.63 -14.87
C VAL A 257 -8.51 -4.90 -14.37
N TYR A 258 -8.34 -5.19 -13.09
CA TYR A 258 -8.93 -6.31 -12.38
C TYR A 258 -10.00 -5.81 -11.41
N ASP A 259 -11.03 -6.63 -11.22
CA ASP A 259 -11.82 -6.62 -10.00
C ASP A 259 -10.91 -7.17 -8.89
N PHE A 260 -10.62 -6.35 -7.89
CA PHE A 260 -9.63 -6.69 -6.88
C PHE A 260 -10.12 -7.81 -5.95
N VAL A 261 -11.42 -7.86 -5.66
CA VAL A 261 -12.03 -8.82 -4.72
C VAL A 261 -12.08 -10.22 -5.32
N THR A 262 -12.51 -10.30 -6.58
CA THR A 262 -12.70 -11.56 -7.30
C THR A 262 -11.47 -11.96 -8.12
N SER A 263 -10.44 -11.10 -8.18
CA SER A 263 -9.25 -11.26 -9.02
C SER A 263 -9.58 -11.47 -10.51
N THR A 264 -10.74 -10.98 -10.96
CA THR A 264 -11.21 -11.18 -12.33
C THR A 264 -10.71 -10.05 -13.23
N LEU A 265 -10.10 -10.40 -14.37
CA LEU A 265 -9.71 -9.41 -15.37
C LEU A 265 -10.96 -8.77 -15.98
N LEU A 266 -11.13 -7.46 -15.79
CA LEU A 266 -12.25 -6.68 -16.30
C LEU A 266 -11.93 -6.05 -17.65
N LYS A 267 -10.70 -5.55 -17.82
CA LYS A 267 -10.27 -4.85 -19.04
C LYS A 267 -8.80 -5.07 -19.31
N LYS A 268 -8.45 -5.20 -20.59
CA LYS A 268 -7.06 -5.27 -21.07
C LYS A 268 -6.91 -4.38 -22.30
N ILE A 269 -5.96 -3.46 -22.24
CA ILE A 269 -5.58 -2.56 -23.33
C ILE A 269 -4.15 -2.95 -23.72
N PRO A 270 -3.94 -3.56 -24.90
CA PRO A 270 -2.62 -4.04 -25.30
C PRO A 270 -1.69 -2.91 -25.76
N ASP A 271 -0.40 -3.22 -25.80
CA ASP A 271 0.66 -2.41 -26.42
C ASP A 271 0.74 -0.96 -25.95
N VAL A 272 0.43 -0.75 -24.68
CA VAL A 272 0.53 0.56 -24.03
C VAL A 272 2.00 0.83 -23.72
N ASN A 273 2.47 2.01 -24.11
CA ASN A 273 3.77 2.53 -23.65
C ASN A 273 3.64 2.92 -22.17
N PRO A 274 4.36 2.26 -21.24
CA PRO A 274 4.33 2.59 -19.81
C PRO A 274 4.53 4.08 -19.51
N GLU A 275 5.40 4.74 -20.27
CA GLU A 275 5.74 6.17 -20.09
C GLU A 275 4.55 7.10 -20.41
N ASN A 276 3.58 6.62 -21.20
CA ASN A 276 2.39 7.37 -21.57
C ASN A 276 1.18 7.12 -20.66
N VAL A 277 1.29 6.18 -19.70
CA VAL A 277 0.22 5.91 -18.74
C VAL A 277 0.30 6.91 -17.60
N LYS A 278 -0.74 7.73 -17.49
CA LYS A 278 -0.91 8.62 -16.34
C LYS A 278 -1.94 8.00 -15.40
N TRP A 279 -1.51 7.74 -14.17
CA TRP A 279 -2.36 7.28 -13.09
C TRP A 279 -3.06 8.49 -12.46
N VAL A 280 -4.38 8.55 -12.52
CA VAL A 280 -5.16 9.68 -11.99
C VAL A 280 -6.22 9.17 -10.99
N GLY A 281 -5.98 9.43 -9.68
CA GLY A 281 -6.87 9.12 -8.55
C GLY A 281 -6.32 7.99 -7.64
N ALA A 282 -6.38 8.03 -6.30
CA ALA A 282 -6.89 9.00 -5.32
C ALA A 282 -5.94 9.08 -4.11
N SER A 283 -5.81 10.30 -3.55
CA SER A 283 -4.87 10.72 -2.49
C SER A 283 -3.39 10.39 -2.78
N ASP A 284 -2.77 11.30 -3.50
CA ASP A 284 -1.39 11.77 -3.38
C ASP A 284 -0.79 11.99 -4.76
N LEU A 285 -0.51 13.27 -5.02
CA LEU A 285 0.24 13.77 -6.14
C LEU A 285 1.58 13.04 -6.21
N SER A 286 1.91 12.44 -7.36
CA SER A 286 3.27 12.00 -7.59
C SER A 286 3.63 11.96 -9.07
N TYR A 287 4.59 12.82 -9.41
CA TYR A 287 5.57 12.82 -10.50
C TYR A 287 5.10 12.90 -11.97
N GLN A 288 5.30 14.09 -12.54
CA GLN A 288 5.57 14.25 -13.97
C GLN A 288 7.07 13.99 -14.21
N THR A 289 7.38 12.93 -14.94
CA THR A 289 8.59 12.91 -15.78
C THR A 289 8.15 12.54 -17.18
N ILE A 290 8.27 13.50 -18.10
CA ILE A 290 8.03 13.30 -19.53
C ILE A 290 9.34 12.78 -20.11
N ILE A 291 9.36 11.53 -20.54
CA ILE A 291 10.36 11.08 -21.51
C ILE A 291 9.59 10.62 -22.74
N SER A 292 9.91 11.23 -23.87
CA SER A 292 9.30 10.94 -25.15
C SER A 292 10.06 9.80 -25.82
N CYS A 293 9.48 8.59 -25.93
CA CYS A 293 9.91 7.65 -26.97
C CYS A 293 9.62 8.30 -28.34
N PRO A 294 10.63 8.49 -29.22
CA PRO A 294 10.39 9.03 -30.54
C PRO A 294 9.80 7.93 -31.43
N SER A 295 8.49 7.97 -31.70
CA SER A 295 7.86 7.81 -33.03
C SER A 295 6.41 7.27 -32.99
N THR A 296 5.59 7.91 -33.84
CA THR A 296 4.33 7.47 -34.47
C THR A 296 3.05 7.11 -33.68
N TYR A 297 3.06 6.91 -32.36
CA TYR A 297 1.82 6.64 -31.60
C TYR A 297 1.58 7.65 -30.47
N SER A 298 0.93 8.78 -30.79
CA SER A 298 0.61 9.86 -29.83
C SER A 298 -0.80 9.73 -29.25
N ALA A 299 -1.15 8.59 -28.66
CA ALA A 299 -2.40 8.44 -27.91
C ALA A 299 -2.10 8.36 -26.41
N THR A 300 -2.47 9.39 -25.65
CA THR A 300 -2.45 9.36 -24.19
C THR A 300 -3.65 8.54 -23.70
N THR A 301 -3.40 7.48 -22.95
CA THR A 301 -4.46 6.73 -22.27
C THR A 301 -4.55 7.23 -20.84
N VAL A 302 -5.66 7.90 -20.51
CA VAL A 302 -5.97 8.29 -19.13
C VAL A 302 -6.86 7.21 -18.53
N VAL A 303 -6.41 6.64 -17.42
CA VAL A 303 -7.26 5.77 -16.59
C VAL A 303 -7.76 6.62 -15.44
N SER A 304 -9.06 6.92 -15.47
CA SER A 304 -9.79 7.53 -14.35
C SER A 304 -10.78 6.51 -13.81
N PHE A 305 -10.79 6.35 -12.48
CA PHE A 305 -11.81 5.58 -11.77
C PHE A 305 -12.91 6.51 -11.25
#